data_AF-A0A250IY99-F1
#
_entry.id   AF-A0A250IY99-F1
#
_cell.length_a   1.000
_cell.length_b   1.000
_cell.length_c   1.000
_cell.angle_alpha   90.00
_cell.angle_beta   90.00
_cell.angle_gamma   90.00
#
_symmetry.space_group_name_H-M   'P 1'
#
loop_
_entity.id
_entity.type
_entity.pdbx_description
1 polymer ?
#
loop_
_entity_poly.entity_id
_entity_poly.type
_entity_poly.pdbx_seq_one_letter_code
_entity_poly.pdbx_strand_id
1 'polypeptide(L)'
;MAIAHFTSQEEAEAWMKSVAEPPSPVRILIGDAYYQFWYTREDNTRGMYREYCMEPALEALTARGIPPRTPSFATRMEAEEWLMSHPANPYAFVVIAGEHYFAVHHPRLKRHSLHHVASALKDWEERKRAVELDTALEAAAPSDGADE
;
A
#
# COMPACT_ATOMS: atom_id res chain seq x y z
N MET A 1 0.14 7.70 -7.01
CA MET A 1 -1.08 6.95 -7.37
C MET A 1 -0.74 5.77 -8.24
N ALA A 2 -1.47 4.67 -8.10
CA ALA A 2 -1.26 3.44 -8.85
C ALA A 2 -1.71 3.56 -10.32
N ILE A 3 -1.06 2.81 -11.22
CA ILE A 3 -1.37 2.79 -12.66
C ILE A 3 -2.21 1.58 -13.08
N ALA A 4 -2.21 0.52 -12.28
CA ALA A 4 -2.92 -0.73 -12.51
C ALA A 4 -3.38 -1.32 -11.18
N HIS A 5 -4.39 -2.20 -11.25
CA HIS A 5 -4.88 -2.98 -10.11
C HIS A 5 -5.00 -4.44 -10.54
N PHE A 6 -4.61 -5.33 -9.64
CA PHE A 6 -4.73 -6.78 -9.78
C PHE A 6 -5.40 -7.36 -8.53
N THR A 7 -6.11 -8.46 -8.68
CA THR A 7 -6.78 -9.13 -7.56
C THR A 7 -5.80 -9.97 -6.76
N SER A 8 -4.76 -10.52 -7.42
CA SER A 8 -3.76 -11.36 -6.79
C SER A 8 -2.35 -11.07 -7.26
N GLN A 9 -1.38 -11.59 -6.51
CA GLN A 9 0.03 -11.45 -6.84
C GLN A 9 0.37 -12.18 -8.14
N GLU A 10 -0.20 -13.37 -8.36
CA GLU A 10 0.00 -14.17 -9.57
C GLU A 10 -0.50 -13.43 -10.82
N GLU A 11 -1.64 -12.74 -10.71
CA GLU A 11 -2.18 -11.92 -11.81
C GLU A 11 -1.25 -10.75 -12.15
N ALA A 12 -0.76 -10.04 -11.12
CA ALA A 12 0.21 -8.98 -11.29
C ALA A 12 1.51 -9.51 -11.94
N GLU A 13 2.02 -10.64 -11.48
CA GLU A 13 3.23 -11.28 -12.04
C GLU A 13 3.07 -11.73 -13.48
N ALA A 14 1.93 -12.34 -13.81
CA ALA A 14 1.61 -12.72 -15.17
C ALA A 14 1.58 -11.50 -16.08
N TRP A 15 0.92 -10.41 -15.66
CA TRP A 15 0.92 -9.16 -16.39
C TRP A 15 2.34 -8.60 -16.58
N MET A 16 3.15 -8.51 -15.51
CA MET A 16 4.53 -8.02 -15.58
C MET A 16 5.43 -8.82 -16.53
N LYS A 17 5.22 -10.14 -16.63
CA LYS A 17 5.95 -11.01 -17.56
C LYS A 17 5.51 -10.81 -19.01
N SER A 18 4.26 -10.41 -19.24
CA SER A 18 3.70 -10.20 -20.58
C SER A 18 4.14 -8.88 -21.23
N VAL A 19 4.50 -7.87 -20.44
CA VAL A 19 4.92 -6.56 -20.95
C VAL A 19 6.42 -6.57 -21.29
N ALA A 20 6.76 -6.26 -22.54
CA ALA A 20 8.14 -6.25 -23.02
C ALA A 20 8.99 -5.13 -22.41
N GLU A 21 8.45 -3.90 -22.38
CA GLU A 21 9.10 -2.73 -21.76
C GLU A 21 8.09 -1.96 -20.90
N PRO A 22 7.84 -2.41 -19.66
CA PRO A 22 6.92 -1.72 -18.78
C PRO A 22 7.53 -0.40 -18.26
N PRO A 23 6.70 0.65 -18.06
CA PRO A 23 7.16 1.85 -17.37
C PRO A 23 7.68 1.50 -15.97
N SER A 24 8.78 2.13 -15.56
CA SER A 24 9.53 1.81 -14.33
C SER A 24 10.24 3.06 -13.77
N PRO A 25 10.25 3.26 -12.44
CA PRO A 25 9.45 2.54 -11.44
C PRO A 25 7.96 2.97 -11.50
N VAL A 26 7.02 2.05 -11.32
CA VAL A 26 5.57 2.35 -11.26
C VAL A 26 4.83 1.68 -10.11
N ARG A 27 3.87 2.40 -9.52
CA ARG A 27 3.01 1.86 -8.46
C ARG A 27 1.83 1.10 -9.04
N ILE A 28 1.52 -0.04 -8.46
CA ILE A 28 0.34 -0.85 -8.75
C ILE A 28 -0.40 -1.15 -7.44
N LEU A 29 -1.66 -1.57 -7.57
CA LEU A 29 -2.42 -2.15 -6.46
C LEU A 29 -2.55 -3.65 -6.65
N ILE A 30 -2.40 -4.40 -5.56
CA ILE A 30 -2.80 -5.81 -5.48
C ILE A 30 -3.81 -5.90 -4.34
N GLY A 31 -5.07 -6.17 -4.68
CA GLY A 31 -6.20 -5.90 -3.79
C GLY A 31 -6.25 -4.41 -3.41
N ASP A 32 -6.09 -4.11 -2.12
CA ASP A 32 -6.02 -2.74 -1.61
C ASP A 32 -4.59 -2.29 -1.26
N ALA A 33 -3.59 -3.17 -1.37
CA ALA A 33 -2.22 -2.88 -0.98
C ALA A 33 -1.40 -2.31 -2.14
N TYR A 34 -0.54 -1.35 -1.83
CA TYR A 34 0.37 -0.77 -2.81
C TYR A 34 1.61 -1.63 -2.99
N TYR A 35 2.03 -1.77 -4.24
CA TYR A 35 3.27 -2.40 -4.62
C TYR A 35 4.01 -1.48 -5.59
N GLN A 36 5.33 -1.44 -5.45
CA GLN A 36 6.22 -0.75 -6.36
C GLN A 36 6.81 -1.78 -7.32
N PHE A 37 6.46 -1.67 -8.60
CA PHE A 37 7.10 -2.43 -9.66
C PHE A 37 8.35 -1.72 -10.16
N TRP A 38 9.38 -2.49 -10.45
CA TRP A 38 10.61 -2.02 -11.08
C TRP A 38 11.01 -2.97 -12.22
N TYR A 39 11.66 -2.37 -13.21
CA TYR A 39 12.20 -3.02 -14.40
C TYR A 39 13.51 -2.37 -14.79
N THR A 40 14.51 -3.19 -15.08
CA THR A 40 15.84 -2.79 -15.56
C THR A 40 16.01 -3.29 -16.98
N ARG A 41 16.29 -2.36 -17.91
CA ARG A 41 16.44 -2.68 -19.35
C ARG A 41 17.72 -3.45 -19.66
N GLU A 42 18.79 -3.23 -18.90
CA GLU A 42 20.13 -3.77 -19.18
C GLU A 42 20.17 -5.30 -19.14
N ASP A 43 19.49 -5.89 -18.16
CA ASP A 43 19.46 -7.33 -17.90
C ASP A 43 18.05 -7.93 -17.98
N ASN A 44 17.06 -7.11 -18.37
CA ASN A 44 15.66 -7.46 -18.45
C ASN A 44 15.08 -7.99 -17.12
N THR A 45 15.69 -7.62 -15.98
CA THR A 45 15.21 -7.99 -14.65
C THR A 45 14.01 -7.15 -14.26
N ARG A 46 13.10 -7.78 -13.52
CA ARG A 46 11.85 -7.16 -13.09
C ARG A 46 11.43 -7.73 -11.76
N GLY A 47 10.82 -6.91 -10.93
CA GLY A 47 10.33 -7.34 -9.63
C GLY A 47 9.35 -6.34 -9.05
N MET A 48 8.78 -6.73 -7.92
CA MET A 48 7.92 -5.84 -7.15
C MET A 48 8.13 -6.11 -5.67
N TYR A 49 7.88 -5.08 -4.87
CA TYR A 49 7.85 -5.18 -3.42
C TYR A 49 6.67 -4.39 -2.88
N ARG A 50 6.17 -4.80 -1.70
CA ARG A 50 5.12 -4.08 -1.01
C ARG A 50 5.62 -2.69 -0.63
N GLU A 51 4.88 -1.66 -1.00
CA GLU A 51 5.20 -0.27 -0.71
C GLU A 51 4.27 0.28 0.38
N TYR A 52 4.84 0.67 1.51
CA TYR A 52 4.09 1.16 2.69
C TYR A 52 3.82 2.67 2.61
N CYS A 53 3.40 3.18 1.46
CA CYS A 53 3.27 4.62 1.24
C CYS A 53 2.06 5.25 1.97
N MET A 54 1.07 4.46 2.35
CA MET A 54 -0.13 4.95 3.03
C MET A 54 -0.04 4.84 4.55
N GLU A 55 0.70 3.87 5.05
CA GLU A 55 0.78 3.50 6.45
C GLU A 55 1.30 4.63 7.36
N PRO A 56 2.36 5.40 6.99
CA PRO A 56 2.77 6.57 7.76
C PRO A 56 1.68 7.65 7.83
N ALA A 57 0.97 7.88 6.73
CA ALA A 57 -0.13 8.84 6.70
C ALA A 57 -1.31 8.36 7.56
N LEU A 58 -1.58 7.05 7.53
CA LEU A 58 -2.64 6.44 8.32
C LEU A 58 -2.33 6.50 9.82
N GLU A 59 -1.09 6.19 10.22
CA GLU A 59 -0.61 6.35 11.61
C GLU A 59 -0.81 7.79 12.09
N ALA A 60 -0.40 8.78 11.29
CA ALA A 60 -0.57 10.19 11.63
C ALA A 60 -2.04 10.63 11.71
N LEU A 61 -2.90 10.12 10.81
CA LEU A 61 -4.34 10.41 10.83
C LEU A 61 -5.02 9.79 12.04
N THR A 62 -4.73 8.52 12.34
CA THR A 62 -5.30 7.81 13.49
C THR A 62 -4.81 8.42 14.82
N ALA A 63 -3.57 8.89 14.90
CA ALA A 63 -3.05 9.59 16.07
C ALA A 63 -3.78 10.92 16.36
N ARG A 64 -4.33 11.58 15.33
CA ARG A 64 -5.19 12.77 15.49
C ARG A 64 -6.62 12.42 15.91
N GLY A 65 -6.98 11.15 15.88
CA GLY A 65 -8.31 10.63 16.18
C GLY A 65 -9.13 10.37 14.91
N ILE A 66 -9.83 9.23 14.93
CA ILE A 66 -10.82 8.90 13.89
C ILE A 66 -12.06 9.77 14.13
N PRO A 67 -12.64 10.38 13.07
CA PRO A 67 -13.85 11.19 13.20
C PRO A 67 -14.99 10.44 13.90
N PRO A 68 -15.70 11.05 14.87
CA PRO A 68 -16.72 10.37 15.67
C PRO A 68 -17.99 10.03 14.86
N ARG A 69 -18.20 10.68 13.72
CA ARG A 69 -19.32 10.42 12.79
C ARG A 69 -18.81 9.80 11.49
N THR A 70 -18.06 8.72 11.63
CA THR A 70 -17.56 7.95 10.49
C THR A 70 -18.71 7.16 9.86
N PRO A 71 -18.93 7.23 8.52
CA PRO A 71 -19.93 6.41 7.84
C PRO A 71 -19.73 4.92 8.12
N SER A 72 -20.80 4.19 8.41
CA SER A 72 -20.75 2.78 8.79
C SER A 72 -21.61 1.94 7.88
N PHE A 73 -21.07 0.80 7.45
CA PHE A 73 -21.67 -0.13 6.51
C PHE A 73 -21.61 -1.56 7.07
N ALA A 74 -22.60 -2.39 6.72
CA ALA A 74 -22.61 -3.79 7.14
C ALA A 74 -21.65 -4.62 6.27
N THR A 75 -21.50 -4.25 4.99
CA THR A 75 -20.67 -4.98 4.05
C THR A 75 -19.69 -4.08 3.30
N ARG A 76 -18.63 -4.70 2.76
CA ARG A 76 -17.67 -4.00 1.91
C ARG A 76 -18.33 -3.45 0.64
N MET A 77 -19.23 -4.22 0.04
CA MET A 77 -19.94 -3.84 -1.19
C MET A 77 -20.75 -2.55 -0.97
N GLU A 78 -21.49 -2.44 0.12
CA GLU A 78 -22.23 -1.21 0.48
C GLU A 78 -21.30 0.01 0.62
N ALA A 79 -20.14 -0.17 1.25
CA ALA A 79 -19.16 0.90 1.40
C ALA A 79 -18.58 1.34 0.05
N GLU A 80 -18.28 0.38 -0.83
CA GLU A 80 -17.76 0.65 -2.18
C GLU A 80 -18.80 1.37 -3.05
N GLU A 81 -20.07 0.96 -3.01
CA GLU A 81 -21.17 1.64 -3.70
C GLU A 81 -21.34 3.10 -3.21
N TRP A 82 -21.27 3.31 -1.90
CA TRP A 82 -21.31 4.66 -1.32
C TRP A 82 -20.12 5.51 -1.76
N LEU A 83 -18.90 4.96 -1.73
CA LEU A 83 -17.68 5.67 -2.15
C LEU A 83 -17.73 6.05 -3.64
N MET A 84 -18.20 5.14 -4.50
CA MET A 84 -18.29 5.35 -5.95
C MET A 84 -19.38 6.34 -6.35
N SER A 85 -20.46 6.43 -5.58
CA SER A 85 -21.53 7.41 -5.80
C SER A 85 -21.26 8.78 -5.15
N HIS A 86 -20.21 8.89 -4.32
CA HIS A 86 -19.93 10.11 -3.60
C HIS A 86 -19.38 11.21 -4.53
N PRO A 87 -20.02 12.39 -4.62
CA PRO A 87 -19.69 13.40 -5.62
C PRO A 87 -18.27 13.97 -5.48
N ALA A 88 -17.71 13.95 -4.27
CA ALA A 88 -16.37 14.43 -3.99
C ALA A 88 -15.27 13.34 -4.13
N ASN A 89 -15.63 12.07 -4.33
CA ASN A 89 -14.72 10.92 -4.33
C ASN A 89 -13.69 10.96 -3.18
N PRO A 90 -14.14 10.75 -1.93
CA PRO A 90 -13.43 11.21 -0.76
C PRO A 90 -12.25 10.30 -0.39
N TYR A 91 -11.26 10.90 0.25
CA TYR A 91 -10.28 10.20 1.07
C TYR A 91 -10.80 10.25 2.50
N ALA A 92 -11.31 9.14 3.03
CA ALA A 92 -12.10 9.17 4.25
C ALA A 92 -12.00 7.87 5.06
N PHE A 93 -12.17 8.01 6.37
CA PHE A 93 -12.48 6.85 7.21
C PHE A 93 -13.89 6.36 6.93
N VAL A 94 -14.06 5.03 6.98
CA VAL A 94 -15.34 4.32 6.97
C VAL A 94 -15.29 3.16 7.96
N VAL A 95 -16.44 2.74 8.47
CA VAL A 95 -16.58 1.52 9.26
C VAL A 95 -17.26 0.46 8.40
N ILE A 96 -16.70 -0.73 8.34
CA ILE A 96 -17.25 -1.86 7.58
C ILE A 96 -17.29 -3.05 8.53
N ALA A 97 -18.47 -3.62 8.74
CA ALA A 97 -18.68 -4.74 9.66
C ALA A 97 -18.11 -4.50 11.08
N GLY A 98 -18.12 -3.24 11.54
CA GLY A 98 -17.59 -2.84 12.85
C GLY A 98 -16.09 -2.53 12.90
N GLU A 99 -15.36 -2.71 11.80
CA GLU A 99 -13.93 -2.42 11.69
C GLU A 99 -13.66 -1.12 10.93
N HIS A 100 -12.59 -0.42 11.29
CA HIS A 100 -12.22 0.85 10.66
C HIS A 100 -11.37 0.63 9.41
N TYR A 101 -11.72 1.31 8.33
CA TYR A 101 -10.99 1.34 7.08
C TYR A 101 -10.72 2.79 6.68
N PHE A 102 -9.63 3.01 5.95
CA PHE A 102 -9.35 4.27 5.27
C PHE A 102 -9.49 4.07 3.76
N ALA A 103 -10.44 4.79 3.17
CA ALA A 103 -10.70 4.78 1.74
C ALA A 103 -9.78 5.78 1.02
N VAL A 104 -9.15 5.33 -0.06
CA VAL A 104 -8.29 6.14 -0.92
C VAL A 104 -8.84 6.10 -2.33
N HIS A 105 -9.20 7.26 -2.89
CA HIS A 105 -9.71 7.35 -4.25
C HIS A 105 -8.59 7.28 -5.29
N HIS A 106 -8.78 6.45 -6.31
CA HIS A 106 -7.88 6.30 -7.45
C HIS A 106 -8.58 6.72 -8.75
N PRO A 107 -8.54 8.01 -9.13
CA PRO A 107 -9.24 8.52 -10.31
C PRO A 107 -8.95 7.74 -11.60
N ARG A 108 -7.68 7.36 -11.82
CA ARG A 108 -7.27 6.62 -13.04
C ARG A 108 -7.84 5.21 -13.10
N LEU A 109 -8.04 4.59 -11.93
CA LEU A 109 -8.55 3.23 -11.80
C LEU A 109 -10.06 3.20 -11.58
N LYS A 110 -10.71 4.37 -11.45
CA LYS A 110 -12.13 4.55 -11.16
C LYS A 110 -12.60 3.66 -10.01
N ARG A 111 -11.84 3.68 -8.91
CA ARG A 111 -12.12 2.88 -7.72
C ARG A 111 -11.57 3.53 -6.46
N HIS A 112 -11.95 2.96 -5.32
CA HIS A 112 -11.27 3.20 -4.06
C HIS A 112 -10.46 1.97 -3.66
N SER A 113 -9.37 2.16 -2.91
CA SER A 113 -8.77 1.11 -2.10
C SER A 113 -9.20 1.29 -0.64
N LEU A 114 -9.45 0.20 0.06
CA LEU A 114 -9.91 0.17 1.44
C LEU A 114 -8.82 -0.41 2.35
N HIS A 115 -8.11 0.46 3.06
CA HIS A 115 -7.02 0.05 3.94
C HIS A 115 -7.56 -0.24 5.35
N HIS A 116 -7.52 -1.50 5.78
CA HIS A 116 -7.92 -1.86 7.14
C HIS A 116 -6.98 -1.23 8.17
N VAL A 117 -7.51 -0.37 9.05
CA VAL A 117 -6.70 0.47 9.95
C VAL A 117 -5.86 -0.37 10.90
N ALA A 118 -6.46 -1.35 11.57
CA ALA A 118 -5.75 -2.14 12.57
C ALA A 118 -4.62 -2.98 11.94
N SER A 119 -4.90 -3.66 10.82
CA SER A 119 -3.88 -4.45 10.11
C SER A 119 -2.77 -3.56 9.55
N ALA A 120 -3.10 -2.44 8.92
CA ALA A 120 -2.11 -1.54 8.33
C ALA A 120 -1.15 -0.96 9.39
N LEU A 121 -1.66 -0.56 10.56
CA LEU A 121 -0.82 -0.06 11.64
C LEU A 121 0.04 -1.16 12.27
N LYS A 122 -0.50 -2.38 12.39
CA LYS A 122 0.27 -3.54 12.86
C LYS A 122 1.44 -3.84 11.91
N ASP A 123 1.16 -3.97 10.62
CA ASP A 123 2.18 -4.23 9.61
C ASP A 123 3.25 -3.11 9.57
N TRP A 124 2.83 -1.87 9.76
CA TRP A 124 3.74 -0.71 9.79
C TRP A 124 4.68 -0.75 10.99
N GLU A 125 4.17 -1.10 12.17
CA GLU A 125 4.97 -1.28 13.37
C GLU A 125 5.99 -2.42 13.21
N GLU A 126 5.57 -3.55 12.65
CA GLU A 126 6.46 -4.67 12.33
C GLU A 126 7.54 -4.25 11.34
N ARG A 127 7.19 -3.45 10.32
CA ARG A 127 8.15 -2.93 9.35
C ARG A 127 9.19 -2.00 9.99
N LYS A 128 8.77 -1.07 10.86
CA LYS A 128 9.69 -0.17 11.59
C LYS A 128 10.69 -0.97 12.41
N ARG A 129 10.22 -1.96 13.17
CA ARG A 129 11.10 -2.86 13.96
C ARG A 129 12.08 -3.64 13.09
N ALA A 130 11.65 -4.10 11.93
CA ALA A 130 12.54 -4.78 10.99
C ALA A 130 13.63 -3.85 10.45
N VAL A 131 13.32 -2.58 10.14
CA VAL A 131 14.32 -1.57 9.74
C VAL A 131 15.31 -1.32 10.88
N GLU A 132 14.81 -1.14 12.10
CA GLU A 132 15.65 -0.89 13.28
C GLU A 132 16.61 -2.04 13.55
N LEU A 133 16.13 -3.28 13.45
CA LEU A 133 16.96 -4.48 13.61
C LEU A 133 18.04 -4.55 12.53
N ASP A 134 17.68 -4.34 11.27
CA ASP A 134 18.61 -4.34 10.13
C ASP A 134 19.69 -3.27 10.31
N THR A 135 19.29 -2.05 10.67
CA THR A 135 20.20 -0.92 10.95
C THR A 135 21.14 -1.24 12.12
N ALA A 136 20.64 -1.87 13.17
CA ALA A 136 21.45 -2.27 14.33
C ALA A 136 22.45 -3.38 13.98
N LEU A 137 22.07 -4.32 13.12
CA LEU A 137 22.95 -5.37 12.61
C LEU A 137 24.05 -4.79 11.73
N GLU A 138 23.72 -3.87 10.82
CA GLU A 138 24.70 -3.15 10.00
C GLU A 138 25.67 -2.33 10.86
N ALA A 139 25.18 -1.62 11.88
CA ALA A 139 26.03 -0.83 12.79
C ALA A 139 26.95 -1.70 13.67
N ALA A 140 26.57 -2.95 13.93
CA ALA A 140 27.36 -3.91 14.71
C ALA A 140 28.34 -4.73 13.84
N ALA A 141 28.25 -4.66 12.52
CA ALA A 141 29.21 -5.30 11.64
C ALA A 141 30.60 -4.65 11.81
N PRO A 142 31.67 -5.45 12.03
CA PRO A 142 33.01 -4.87 12.11
C PRO A 142 33.30 -4.12 10.82
N SER A 143 33.74 -2.87 10.90
CA SER A 143 34.34 -2.23 9.73
C SER A 143 35.58 -3.06 9.41
N ASP A 144 35.57 -3.80 8.31
CA ASP A 144 36.79 -4.43 7.84
C ASP A 144 37.81 -3.29 7.66
N GLY A 145 38.75 -3.26 8.60
CA GLY A 145 39.80 -2.27 8.66
C GLY A 145 40.59 -2.37 7.37
N ALA A 146 40.54 -1.29 6.59
CA ALA A 146 41.65 -0.95 5.72
C ALA A 146 42.85 -0.67 6.64
N ASP A 147 43.63 -1.69 6.93
CA ASP A 147 45.04 -1.52 7.29
C ASP A 147 45.84 -1.82 6.01
N GLU A 148 46.39 -0.72 5.49
CA GLU A 148 47.28 -0.59 4.32
C GLU A 148 48.71 -1.08 4.63
#